data_AF-A0A938V086-F1
#
_entry.id   AF-A0A938V086-F1
#
_cell.length_a   1.000
_cell.length_b   1.000
_cell.length_c   1.000
_cell.angle_alpha   90.00
_cell.angle_beta   90.00
_cell.angle_gamma   90.00
#
_symmetry.space_group_name_H-M   'P 1'
#
loop_
_entity.id
_entity.type
_entity.pdbx_description
1 polymer ?
#
loop_
_entity_poly.entity_id
_entity_poly.type
_entity_poly.pdbx_seq_one_letter_code
_entity_poly.pdbx_strand_id
1 'polypeptide(L)'
;MTFRGERTTDSMKLLRVRVAAFCFVLVSGGAAGSCGNGTGSGGADAGSDGPGGDAAHGDFQPDLPLPTGDLREAGADGAGDLDAAPQFAPLECPDVSGTAKNLLDKAEYFDLVARKWHLPAGQDHWFSVRLKEDLETFDQVDMSDNVGSWTAMYSASQSFRYATTKDPEALENLRRVVRGEHNMMKITGVPGLFSRVMINPSLPGFPSAEKLAVWYPDCDLSVKHCKRFNEVTEGEFKGWWFKNDVSKDEYAAHMFAMAVAWEVVDDPEVRTRVEDIVLQVGDHLVDHKLAITDIDGKMTLFGGMMAMGVDDFPPFDAVLSLSWLKLAAVVGGPEKGKKYQDFLDDCLLQKNGVKECIPPEPPKPYTDYLDMVGLDLGCKTNWNNHNMSQLAMYSLIRTEDDPVLKALYRKTLRKQMWEADDHPMAEQQKTLYAMFYMINKDPKDPWPEQAAREALCTMKRFREHKAHFAVDNISKYKTVCTARDDDPMTDFVLPIEEQAMDNYLWGGNPYELEVDPGDPQLVESPEDYLLAYWMGRYFGFIAAEM
;
A
#
# COMPACT_ATOMS: atom_id res chain seq x y z
N MET A 1 -5.81 4.84 70.43
CA MET A 1 -4.94 6.01 70.67
C MET A 1 -4.86 6.77 69.34
N THR A 2 -5.76 7.73 69.08
CA THR A 2 -5.57 9.20 69.20
C THR A 2 -4.41 9.69 68.31
N PHE A 3 -4.60 10.45 67.22
CA PHE A 3 -5.29 11.73 66.99
C PHE A 3 -5.73 11.84 65.49
N ARG A 4 -6.95 12.29 65.14
CA ARG A 4 -7.39 13.67 64.70
C ARG A 4 -6.56 14.28 63.53
N GLY A 5 -7.09 14.82 62.44
CA GLY A 5 -8.45 15.25 62.03
C GLY A 5 -8.58 15.26 60.49
N GLU A 6 -9.75 15.03 59.88
CA GLU A 6 -10.92 15.89 59.66
C GLU A 6 -10.81 16.81 58.42
N ARG A 7 -11.83 16.67 57.53
CA ARG A 7 -12.33 17.55 56.43
C ARG A 7 -11.77 17.29 55.02
N THR A 8 -12.51 17.26 53.90
CA THR A 8 -13.94 17.10 53.49
C THR A 8 -13.94 17.37 51.96
N THR A 9 -14.66 16.59 51.13
CA THR A 9 -15.42 16.99 49.88
C THR A 9 -14.69 17.79 48.77
N ASP A 10 -14.82 17.62 47.45
CA ASP A 10 -15.77 16.91 46.59
C ASP A 10 -15.26 16.89 45.13
N SER A 11 -15.72 15.90 44.36
CA SER A 11 -15.98 15.82 42.89
C SER A 11 -15.08 16.49 41.82
N MET A 12 -14.60 15.66 40.86
CA MET A 12 -14.97 15.77 39.44
C MET A 12 -14.71 14.46 38.65
N LYS A 13 -15.76 14.00 37.96
CA LYS A 13 -15.82 12.77 37.16
C LYS A 13 -15.29 13.03 35.74
N LEU A 14 -14.45 12.14 35.22
CA LEU A 14 -14.28 11.93 33.78
C LEU A 14 -14.53 10.46 33.45
N LEU A 15 -15.49 10.26 32.56
CA LEU A 15 -16.02 8.98 32.11
C LEU A 15 -15.05 8.37 31.08
N ARG A 16 -14.24 7.39 31.48
CA ARG A 16 -13.54 6.50 30.53
C ARG A 16 -14.48 5.37 30.16
N VAL A 17 -14.88 5.31 28.88
CA VAL A 17 -15.50 4.13 28.28
C VAL A 17 -14.42 3.04 28.22
N ARG A 18 -14.60 1.97 29.00
CA ARG A 18 -13.77 0.76 28.93
C ARG A 18 -14.29 -0.12 27.81
N VAL A 19 -13.52 -0.31 26.75
CA VAL A 19 -13.64 -1.46 25.86
C VAL A 19 -13.01 -2.65 26.59
N ALA A 20 -13.82 -3.67 26.88
CA ALA A 20 -13.39 -4.86 27.59
C ALA A 20 -12.65 -5.81 26.63
N ALA A 21 -11.35 -5.97 26.83
CA ALA A 21 -10.58 -7.04 26.21
C ALA A 21 -10.97 -8.38 26.86
N PHE A 22 -11.53 -9.30 26.07
CA PHE A 22 -11.71 -10.70 26.46
C PHE A 22 -10.45 -11.47 26.08
N CYS A 23 -9.58 -11.74 27.06
CA CYS A 23 -8.51 -12.72 26.92
C CYS A 23 -9.08 -14.13 27.19
N PHE A 24 -8.99 -15.02 26.21
CA PHE A 24 -9.14 -16.46 26.45
C PHE A 24 -7.78 -17.08 26.76
N VAL A 25 -7.77 -17.88 27.83
CA VAL A 25 -6.62 -18.58 28.39
C VAL A 25 -6.27 -19.80 27.52
N LEU A 26 -5.08 -19.80 26.92
CA LEU A 26 -4.44 -21.03 26.45
C LEU A 26 -3.63 -21.63 27.61
N VAL A 27 -3.98 -22.86 27.98
CA VAL A 27 -3.29 -23.66 29.00
C VAL A 27 -1.95 -24.11 28.44
N SER A 28 -0.87 -23.64 29.05
CA SER A 28 0.51 -24.04 28.79
C SER A 28 0.87 -25.37 29.45
N GLY A 29 1.47 -26.29 28.70
CA GLY A 29 2.35 -27.34 29.21
C GLY A 29 3.80 -26.94 28.92
N GLY A 30 4.60 -26.74 29.97
CA GLY A 30 5.87 -26.03 29.93
C GLY A 30 7.14 -26.86 29.96
N ALA A 31 8.27 -26.19 29.73
CA ALA A 31 9.56 -26.28 30.45
C ALA A 31 10.48 -25.19 29.86
N ALA A 32 10.65 -24.05 30.52
CA ALA A 32 11.52 -23.78 31.68
C ALA A 32 12.87 -23.19 31.24
N GLY A 33 13.08 -21.92 31.61
CA GLY A 33 14.33 -21.18 31.38
C GLY A 33 14.30 -19.73 31.87
N SER A 34 13.78 -19.52 33.08
CA SER A 34 13.78 -18.28 33.90
C SER A 34 15.17 -17.61 33.95
N CYS A 35 15.35 -16.28 34.02
CA CYS A 35 15.12 -15.34 35.13
C CYS A 35 15.65 -13.97 34.64
N GLY A 36 15.25 -12.78 35.07
CA GLY A 36 14.41 -12.36 36.18
C GLY A 36 14.74 -10.91 36.59
N ASN A 37 13.76 -10.28 37.25
CA ASN A 37 13.80 -9.08 38.11
C ASN A 37 13.98 -7.71 37.43
N GLY A 38 13.18 -6.67 37.75
CA GLY A 38 12.12 -6.55 38.75
C GLY A 38 12.14 -5.17 39.42
N THR A 39 10.94 -4.74 39.86
CA THR A 39 10.64 -3.64 40.79
C THR A 39 10.74 -2.21 40.22
N GLY A 40 9.80 -1.28 40.42
CA GLY A 40 8.56 -1.30 41.20
C GLY A 40 8.28 0.10 41.79
N SER A 41 7.00 0.50 41.70
CA SER A 41 6.25 1.34 42.67
C SER A 41 6.25 2.89 42.58
N GLY A 42 5.02 3.41 42.79
CA GLY A 42 4.66 4.74 43.29
C GLY A 42 4.32 5.74 42.18
N GLY A 43 3.13 6.34 42.04
CA GLY A 43 2.06 6.72 42.99
C GLY A 43 1.69 8.18 42.64
N ALA A 44 0.45 8.45 42.18
CA ALA A 44 -0.58 9.28 42.85
C ALA A 44 -0.13 10.73 43.17
N ASP A 45 -0.84 11.84 42.97
CA ASP A 45 -2.25 12.20 42.71
C ASP A 45 -2.23 13.73 42.44
N ALA A 46 -2.99 14.28 41.49
CA ALA A 46 -4.31 14.94 41.65
C ALA A 46 -4.32 16.37 42.26
N GLY A 47 -5.19 17.22 41.69
CA GLY A 47 -5.62 18.53 42.24
C GLY A 47 -5.54 19.62 41.16
N SER A 48 -6.51 19.76 40.25
CA SER A 48 -7.84 20.38 40.42
C SER A 48 -7.77 21.83 40.91
N ASP A 49 -8.31 22.74 40.10
CA ASP A 49 -9.48 23.57 40.45
C ASP A 49 -9.61 24.71 39.43
N GLY A 50 -10.78 24.78 38.78
CA GLY A 50 -11.28 26.02 38.19
C GLY A 50 -11.71 26.99 39.30
N PRO A 51 -12.68 27.90 39.09
CA PRO A 51 -13.42 28.21 37.86
C PRO A 51 -13.59 29.72 37.61
N GLY A 52 -14.16 30.04 36.45
CA GLY A 52 -15.18 31.09 36.37
C GLY A 52 -14.75 32.46 35.84
N GLY A 53 -15.68 33.06 35.09
CA GLY A 53 -15.74 34.51 34.93
C GLY A 53 -16.02 34.96 33.51
N ASP A 54 -17.31 35.05 33.17
CA ASP A 54 -17.81 35.85 32.06
C ASP A 54 -17.29 37.30 32.11
N ALA A 55 -16.96 37.90 30.96
CA ALA A 55 -17.55 39.17 30.51
C ALA A 55 -16.85 39.78 29.29
N ALA A 56 -17.70 40.45 28.49
CA ALA A 56 -17.46 41.67 27.73
C ALA A 56 -16.98 41.58 26.27
N HIS A 57 -17.97 41.86 25.42
CA HIS A 57 -17.91 42.57 24.15
C HIS A 57 -16.72 43.54 23.99
N GLY A 58 -16.06 43.43 22.84
CA GLY A 58 -15.24 44.47 22.25
C GLY A 58 -15.17 44.25 20.73
N ASP A 59 -15.89 45.08 19.98
CA ASP A 59 -15.74 45.22 18.53
C ASP A 59 -14.32 45.67 18.21
N PHE A 60 -13.59 44.86 17.44
CA PHE A 60 -12.46 45.31 16.63
C PHE A 60 -12.24 44.35 15.46
N GLN A 61 -12.50 44.83 14.24
CA GLN A 61 -12.00 44.28 12.99
C GLN A 61 -11.60 45.46 12.10
N PRO A 62 -10.73 45.29 11.08
CA PRO A 62 -9.88 44.14 10.78
C PRO A 62 -8.40 44.55 10.52
N ASP A 63 -7.48 43.60 10.58
CA ASP A 63 -6.31 43.53 9.69
C ASP A 63 -5.56 42.23 10.04
N LEU A 64 -6.09 41.12 9.53
CA LEU A 64 -5.34 39.88 9.38
C LEU A 64 -5.17 39.66 7.88
N PRO A 65 -3.94 39.49 7.37
CA PRO A 65 -3.77 39.06 6.00
C PRO A 65 -4.46 37.70 5.85
N LEU A 66 -5.38 37.64 4.89
CA LEU A 66 -5.88 36.37 4.35
C LEU A 66 -4.66 35.48 4.05
N PRO A 67 -4.65 34.19 4.40
CA PRO A 67 -3.65 33.29 3.85
C PRO A 67 -3.87 33.31 2.34
N THR A 68 -2.90 33.87 1.62
CA THR A 68 -2.81 33.75 0.17
C THR A 68 -2.80 32.27 -0.15
N GLY A 69 -3.80 31.80 -0.89
CA GLY A 69 -3.82 30.47 -1.47
C GLY A 69 -2.47 30.22 -2.15
N ASP A 70 -1.86 29.10 -1.81
CA ASP A 70 -0.54 28.72 -2.29
C ASP A 70 -0.63 28.51 -3.81
N LEU A 71 0.12 29.32 -4.58
CA LEU A 71 0.16 29.34 -6.05
C LEU A 71 0.85 28.10 -6.65
N ARG A 72 0.74 26.94 -5.99
CA ARG A 72 1.41 25.68 -6.37
C ARG A 72 0.47 24.67 -7.03
N GLU A 73 -0.85 24.89 -6.94
CA GLU A 73 -1.82 24.25 -7.82
C GLU A 73 -1.97 25.13 -9.07
N ALA A 74 -1.38 24.72 -10.19
CA ALA A 74 -1.58 25.41 -11.46
C ALA A 74 -2.97 25.05 -12.00
N GLY A 75 -3.99 25.78 -11.55
CA GLY A 75 -5.34 25.76 -12.13
C GLY A 75 -6.34 24.83 -11.45
N ALA A 76 -6.95 25.29 -10.36
CA ALA A 76 -8.25 24.80 -9.89
C ALA A 76 -9.30 25.93 -9.79
N ASP A 77 -9.00 27.11 -10.35
CA ASP A 77 -9.84 28.30 -10.22
C ASP A 77 -10.42 28.70 -11.59
N GLY A 78 -11.60 28.15 -11.90
CA GLY A 78 -12.50 28.70 -12.90
C GLY A 78 -12.45 28.04 -14.28
N ALA A 79 -13.43 27.18 -14.55
CA ALA A 79 -13.91 26.81 -15.89
C ALA A 79 -12.83 26.40 -16.93
N GLY A 80 -11.82 25.64 -16.49
CA GLY A 80 -10.91 24.87 -17.34
C GLY A 80 -11.27 23.38 -17.27
N ASP A 81 -11.00 22.65 -18.34
CA ASP A 81 -11.33 21.23 -18.57
C ASP A 81 -11.41 20.38 -17.30
N LEU A 82 -12.59 19.82 -17.01
CA LEU A 82 -12.81 18.91 -15.87
C LEU A 82 -12.04 17.58 -16.02
N ASP A 83 -11.37 17.38 -17.16
CA ASP A 83 -10.67 16.16 -17.55
C ASP A 83 -9.13 16.25 -17.43
N ALA A 84 -8.56 17.39 -16.99
CA ALA A 84 -7.12 17.53 -16.82
C ALA A 84 -6.68 17.23 -15.37
N ALA A 85 -5.75 16.28 -15.19
CA ALA A 85 -5.17 15.98 -13.89
C ALA A 85 -4.48 17.22 -13.27
N PRO A 86 -4.54 17.40 -11.94
CA PRO A 86 -3.93 18.56 -11.28
C PRO A 86 -2.44 18.62 -11.59
N GLN A 87 -1.95 19.82 -11.90
CA GLN A 87 -0.54 20.07 -12.15
C GLN A 87 0.06 20.87 -11.00
N PHE A 88 1.21 20.41 -10.52
CA PHE A 88 1.94 20.99 -9.41
C PHE A 88 3.25 21.61 -9.87
N ALA A 89 3.74 22.58 -9.09
CA ALA A 89 5.09 23.09 -9.28
C ALA A 89 6.13 21.98 -9.02
N PRO A 90 7.24 21.96 -9.78
CA PRO A 90 8.35 21.05 -9.50
C PRO A 90 8.82 21.18 -8.06
N LEU A 91 9.08 20.04 -7.43
CA LEU A 91 9.61 20.00 -6.09
C LEU A 91 11.05 20.52 -6.08
N GLU A 92 11.46 21.05 -4.94
CA GLU A 92 12.83 21.52 -4.74
C GLU A 92 13.52 20.66 -3.68
N CYS A 93 14.78 20.32 -3.95
CA CYS A 93 15.67 19.67 -2.99
C CYS A 93 17.03 20.35 -3.09
N PRO A 94 17.62 20.81 -1.97
CA PRO A 94 18.99 21.32 -1.94
C PRO A 94 19.99 20.35 -2.59
N ASP A 95 21.19 20.83 -2.88
CA ASP A 95 22.29 19.96 -3.32
C ASP A 95 22.62 18.97 -2.21
N VAL A 96 22.08 17.77 -2.35
CA VAL A 96 22.46 16.60 -1.58
C VAL A 96 23.64 15.94 -2.30
N SER A 97 24.53 15.30 -1.55
CA SER A 97 25.49 14.34 -2.12
C SER A 97 24.71 13.13 -2.63
N GLY A 98 24.01 13.30 -3.75
CA GLY A 98 23.30 12.26 -4.45
C GLY A 98 24.27 11.36 -5.20
N THR A 99 23.71 10.55 -6.08
CA THR A 99 24.51 9.72 -6.97
C THR A 99 25.01 10.54 -8.17
N ALA A 100 25.84 9.96 -9.05
CA ALA A 100 26.39 10.64 -10.22
C ALA A 100 25.34 10.97 -11.31
N LYS A 101 24.29 10.15 -11.42
CA LYS A 101 23.16 10.30 -12.35
C LYS A 101 22.10 11.25 -11.80
N ASN A 102 21.53 12.08 -12.69
CA ASN A 102 20.28 12.79 -12.40
C ASN A 102 19.08 11.82 -12.38
N LEU A 103 17.87 12.32 -12.12
CA LEU A 103 16.71 11.45 -11.97
C LEU A 103 16.27 10.83 -13.30
N LEU A 104 16.36 11.57 -14.41
CA LEU A 104 16.09 11.08 -15.77
C LEU A 104 17.08 9.99 -16.17
N ASP A 105 18.38 10.18 -15.98
CA ASP A 105 19.44 9.21 -16.29
C ASP A 105 19.25 7.90 -15.52
N LYS A 106 18.71 7.96 -14.30
CA LYS A 106 18.31 6.77 -13.52
C LYS A 106 17.06 6.12 -14.12
N ALA A 107 16.03 6.91 -14.43
CA ALA A 107 14.80 6.39 -15.03
C ALA A 107 15.06 5.68 -16.37
N GLU A 108 15.85 6.30 -17.26
CA GLU A 108 16.24 5.72 -18.55
C GLU A 108 17.06 4.44 -18.38
N TYR A 109 17.98 4.42 -17.40
CA TYR A 109 18.73 3.20 -17.08
C TYR A 109 17.81 2.10 -16.54
N PHE A 110 16.86 2.45 -15.66
CA PHE A 110 15.90 1.49 -15.11
C PHE A 110 14.93 0.96 -16.17
N ASP A 111 14.41 1.78 -17.07
CA ASP A 111 13.60 1.37 -18.22
C ASP A 111 14.40 0.49 -19.22
N LEU A 112 15.73 0.67 -19.29
CA LEU A 112 16.61 -0.20 -20.07
C LEU A 112 16.76 -1.58 -19.41
N VAL A 113 17.15 -1.65 -18.13
CA VAL A 113 17.37 -2.94 -17.44
C VAL A 113 16.06 -3.71 -17.21
N ALA A 114 14.96 -2.99 -16.97
CA ALA A 114 13.59 -3.48 -17.00
C ALA A 114 13.34 -4.45 -18.16
N ARG A 115 13.54 -3.98 -19.40
CA ARG A 115 13.30 -4.76 -20.61
C ARG A 115 14.37 -5.82 -20.85
N LYS A 116 15.60 -5.53 -20.45
CA LYS A 116 16.74 -6.42 -20.65
C LYS A 116 16.62 -7.69 -19.80
N TRP A 117 16.19 -7.54 -18.55
CA TRP A 117 16.29 -8.59 -17.54
C TRP A 117 14.94 -8.96 -16.89
N HIS A 118 14.14 -7.96 -16.51
CA HIS A 118 12.94 -8.19 -15.69
C HIS A 118 11.67 -8.50 -16.49
N LEU A 119 11.65 -8.13 -17.77
CA LEU A 119 10.55 -8.38 -18.71
C LEU A 119 11.05 -8.74 -20.13
N PRO A 120 11.95 -9.75 -20.28
CA PRO A 120 12.48 -10.16 -21.58
C PRO A 120 11.38 -10.70 -22.50
N ALA A 121 11.53 -10.58 -23.82
CA ALA A 121 10.49 -10.94 -24.79
C ALA A 121 9.85 -12.32 -24.53
N GLY A 122 8.51 -12.39 -24.55
CA GLY A 122 7.73 -13.61 -24.30
C GLY A 122 7.24 -13.80 -22.86
N GLN A 123 7.67 -12.95 -21.92
CA GLN A 123 7.23 -12.95 -20.52
C GLN A 123 6.24 -11.81 -20.21
N ASP A 124 5.11 -12.06 -19.58
CA ASP A 124 4.13 -10.99 -19.31
C ASP A 124 4.11 -10.52 -17.84
N HIS A 125 4.95 -11.10 -16.99
CA HIS A 125 5.05 -10.77 -15.56
C HIS A 125 6.45 -10.25 -15.22
N TRP A 126 6.56 -9.55 -14.10
CA TRP A 126 7.74 -8.82 -13.69
C TRP A 126 8.48 -9.56 -12.57
N PHE A 127 9.73 -9.95 -12.80
CA PHE A 127 10.53 -10.70 -11.81
C PHE A 127 11.85 -10.00 -11.52
N SER A 128 12.34 -10.13 -10.29
CA SER A 128 13.77 -10.00 -10.00
C SER A 128 14.55 -11.08 -10.72
N VAL A 129 15.86 -10.89 -10.83
CA VAL A 129 16.71 -11.81 -11.58
C VAL A 129 18.00 -12.10 -10.86
N ARG A 130 18.57 -13.25 -11.22
CA ARG A 130 19.98 -13.55 -11.01
C ARG A 130 20.73 -13.41 -12.32
N LEU A 131 21.84 -12.69 -12.28
CA LEU A 131 22.82 -12.58 -13.35
C LEU A 131 23.93 -13.61 -13.16
N LYS A 132 24.67 -13.90 -14.22
CA LYS A 132 25.89 -14.71 -14.15
C LYS A 132 27.02 -13.92 -13.48
N GLU A 133 28.15 -14.58 -13.24
CA GLU A 133 29.36 -13.97 -12.67
C GLU A 133 29.89 -12.76 -13.46
N ASP A 134 29.51 -12.61 -14.74
CA ASP A 134 29.85 -11.44 -15.56
C ASP A 134 29.01 -10.19 -15.23
N LEU A 135 27.97 -10.31 -14.40
CA LEU A 135 27.03 -9.26 -14.00
C LEU A 135 26.32 -8.54 -15.15
N GLU A 136 26.30 -9.15 -16.34
CA GLU A 136 25.70 -8.58 -17.54
C GLU A 136 24.70 -9.53 -18.20
N THR A 137 24.94 -10.83 -18.06
CA THR A 137 24.18 -11.91 -18.69
C THR A 137 23.12 -12.43 -17.73
N PHE A 138 21.87 -12.46 -18.18
CA PHE A 138 20.76 -13.10 -17.47
C PHE A 138 21.04 -14.59 -17.23
N ASP A 139 20.80 -15.07 -16.02
CA ASP A 139 20.89 -16.49 -15.66
C ASP A 139 19.51 -17.11 -15.44
N GLN A 140 18.79 -16.62 -14.43
CA GLN A 140 17.47 -17.11 -14.04
C GLN A 140 16.64 -16.02 -13.37
N VAL A 141 15.34 -16.22 -13.32
CA VAL A 141 14.46 -15.39 -12.49
C VAL A 141 14.72 -15.66 -11.01
N ASP A 142 14.62 -14.62 -10.20
CA ASP A 142 14.49 -14.72 -8.76
C ASP A 142 13.02 -14.52 -8.40
N MET A 143 12.44 -15.52 -7.74
CA MET A 143 11.00 -15.63 -7.59
C MET A 143 10.58 -15.20 -6.19
N SER A 144 9.69 -14.22 -6.11
CA SER A 144 9.00 -13.85 -4.86
C SER A 144 7.58 -14.41 -4.85
N ASP A 145 6.95 -14.42 -3.67
CA ASP A 145 5.53 -14.71 -3.52
C ASP A 145 4.61 -13.57 -3.97
N ASN A 146 5.20 -12.46 -4.46
CA ASN A 146 4.56 -11.18 -4.78
C ASN A 146 4.88 -10.63 -6.18
N VAL A 147 5.20 -11.52 -7.12
CA VAL A 147 5.44 -11.19 -8.54
C VAL A 147 4.26 -10.41 -9.15
N GLY A 148 3.02 -10.72 -8.75
CA GLY A 148 1.83 -9.99 -9.18
C GLY A 148 1.88 -8.52 -8.79
N SER A 149 2.18 -8.24 -7.52
CA SER A 149 2.31 -6.89 -6.97
C SER A 149 3.36 -6.05 -7.71
N TRP A 150 4.53 -6.63 -8.00
CA TRP A 150 5.60 -5.95 -8.73
C TRP A 150 5.22 -5.67 -10.18
N THR A 151 4.52 -6.63 -10.81
CA THR A 151 3.96 -6.45 -12.16
C THR A 151 2.97 -5.29 -12.17
N ALA A 152 2.07 -5.21 -11.18
CA ALA A 152 1.08 -4.15 -11.07
C ALA A 152 1.72 -2.77 -10.81
N MET A 153 2.72 -2.67 -9.94
CA MET A 153 3.46 -1.42 -9.72
C MET A 153 4.15 -0.94 -11.00
N TYR A 154 4.72 -1.87 -11.79
CA TYR A 154 5.27 -1.53 -13.09
C TYR A 154 4.19 -1.08 -14.09
N SER A 155 3.02 -1.73 -14.14
CA SER A 155 1.85 -1.30 -14.93
C SER A 155 1.45 0.14 -14.60
N ALA A 156 1.40 0.51 -13.32
CA ALA A 156 1.13 1.88 -12.91
C ALA A 156 2.22 2.85 -13.41
N SER A 157 3.50 2.48 -13.31
CA SER A 157 4.60 3.32 -13.84
C SER A 157 4.47 3.55 -15.34
N GLN A 158 4.15 2.52 -16.12
CA GLN A 158 4.05 2.62 -17.58
C GLN A 158 2.78 3.37 -18.00
N SER A 159 1.72 3.30 -17.19
CA SER A 159 0.52 4.14 -17.35
C SER A 159 0.87 5.62 -17.24
N PHE A 160 1.58 6.03 -16.17
CA PHE A 160 2.04 7.40 -16.02
C PHE A 160 3.07 7.82 -17.07
N ARG A 161 4.02 6.94 -17.42
CA ARG A 161 5.02 7.18 -18.48
C ARG A 161 4.31 7.47 -19.80
N TYR A 162 3.40 6.60 -20.22
CA TYR A 162 2.63 6.78 -21.46
C TYR A 162 1.77 8.04 -21.42
N ALA A 163 1.07 8.29 -20.30
CA ALA A 163 0.24 9.49 -20.17
C ALA A 163 1.07 10.78 -20.30
N THR A 164 2.29 10.79 -19.76
CA THR A 164 3.22 11.93 -19.78
C THR A 164 3.90 12.13 -21.14
N THR A 165 4.39 11.06 -21.76
CA THR A 165 5.30 11.16 -22.93
C THR A 165 4.66 10.76 -24.24
N LYS A 166 3.55 10.00 -24.19
CA LYS A 166 2.94 9.30 -25.33
C LYS A 166 3.90 8.36 -26.06
N ASP A 167 4.94 7.87 -25.36
CA ASP A 167 5.91 6.92 -25.90
C ASP A 167 5.23 5.59 -26.24
N PRO A 168 5.27 5.13 -27.50
CA PRO A 168 4.68 3.85 -27.89
C PRO A 168 5.30 2.65 -27.18
N GLU A 169 6.56 2.72 -26.74
CA GLU A 169 7.19 1.65 -25.96
C GLU A 169 6.52 1.49 -24.59
N ALA A 170 6.19 2.61 -23.93
CA ALA A 170 5.49 2.58 -22.65
C ALA A 170 4.09 1.96 -22.79
N LEU A 171 3.38 2.27 -23.89
CA LEU A 171 2.07 1.66 -24.16
C LEU A 171 2.17 0.16 -24.42
N GLU A 172 3.17 -0.29 -25.20
CA GLU A 172 3.38 -1.71 -25.47
C GLU A 172 3.75 -2.47 -24.19
N ASN A 173 4.63 -1.90 -23.37
CA ASN A 173 4.96 -2.45 -22.06
C ASN A 173 3.69 -2.56 -21.20
N LEU A 174 2.87 -1.51 -21.13
CA LEU A 174 1.63 -1.50 -20.36
C LEU A 174 0.64 -2.58 -20.83
N ARG A 175 0.36 -2.67 -22.13
CA ARG A 175 -0.52 -3.71 -22.69
C ARG A 175 -0.05 -5.11 -22.32
N ARG A 176 1.27 -5.31 -22.35
CA ARG A 176 1.92 -6.57 -22.00
C ARG A 176 1.72 -6.93 -20.53
N VAL A 177 2.01 -6.03 -19.60
CA VAL A 177 1.88 -6.35 -18.17
C VAL A 177 0.44 -6.39 -17.69
N VAL A 178 -0.46 -5.56 -18.23
CA VAL A 178 -1.91 -5.65 -17.94
C VAL A 178 -2.51 -6.96 -18.49
N ARG A 179 -2.00 -7.47 -19.63
CA ARG A 179 -2.31 -8.83 -20.09
C ARG A 179 -1.77 -9.89 -19.14
N GLY A 180 -0.58 -9.70 -18.57
CA GLY A 180 -0.02 -10.57 -17.53
C GLY A 180 -0.91 -10.65 -16.30
N GLU A 181 -1.27 -9.50 -15.73
CA GLU A 181 -2.18 -9.40 -14.58
C GLU A 181 -3.53 -10.10 -14.86
N HIS A 182 -4.09 -9.92 -16.07
CA HIS A 182 -5.30 -10.64 -16.47
C HIS A 182 -5.09 -12.16 -16.54
N ASN A 183 -3.95 -12.60 -17.08
CA ASN A 183 -3.61 -14.02 -17.17
C ASN A 183 -3.42 -14.65 -15.78
N MET A 184 -2.91 -13.90 -14.79
CA MET A 184 -2.81 -14.35 -13.40
C MET A 184 -4.17 -14.68 -12.80
N MET A 185 -5.25 -14.04 -13.27
CA MET A 185 -6.62 -14.38 -12.89
C MET A 185 -7.17 -15.51 -13.76
N LYS A 186 -7.01 -15.44 -15.09
CA LYS A 186 -7.52 -16.49 -16.00
C LYS A 186 -6.96 -17.87 -15.71
N ILE A 187 -5.69 -17.98 -15.29
CA ILE A 187 -5.04 -19.27 -15.05
C ILE A 187 -5.67 -20.06 -13.90
N THR A 188 -6.29 -19.40 -12.93
CA THR A 188 -6.91 -20.06 -11.77
C THR A 188 -8.19 -20.78 -12.14
N GLY A 189 -8.85 -20.36 -13.23
CA GLY A 189 -10.18 -20.83 -13.62
C GLY A 189 -11.32 -20.29 -12.76
N VAL A 190 -11.03 -19.45 -11.76
CA VAL A 190 -12.00 -18.82 -10.87
C VAL A 190 -12.08 -17.32 -11.18
N PRO A 191 -13.20 -16.80 -11.70
CA PRO A 191 -13.34 -15.38 -12.00
C PRO A 191 -13.06 -14.51 -10.78
N GLY A 192 -12.24 -13.47 -10.97
CA GLY A 192 -11.86 -12.52 -9.93
C GLY A 192 -10.79 -13.01 -8.95
N LEU A 193 -10.34 -14.26 -9.06
CA LEU A 193 -9.26 -14.81 -8.24
C LEU A 193 -7.91 -14.69 -8.95
N PHE A 194 -7.04 -13.80 -8.48
CA PHE A 194 -5.63 -13.78 -8.90
C PHE A 194 -4.87 -14.99 -8.34
N SER A 195 -3.90 -15.49 -9.10
CA SER A 195 -2.80 -16.32 -8.56
C SER A 195 -1.76 -15.43 -7.89
N ARG A 196 -0.92 -16.00 -7.02
CA ARG A 196 0.25 -15.26 -6.46
C ARG A 196 1.36 -15.10 -7.48
N VAL A 197 1.64 -16.18 -8.18
CA VAL A 197 2.72 -16.30 -9.16
C VAL A 197 2.26 -17.25 -10.24
N MET A 198 2.58 -16.92 -11.50
CA MET A 198 2.35 -17.74 -12.66
C MET A 198 3.67 -18.01 -13.37
N ILE A 199 3.99 -19.28 -13.60
CA ILE A 199 5.27 -19.75 -14.13
C ILE A 199 5.04 -20.58 -15.39
N ASN A 200 5.82 -20.29 -16.43
CA ASN A 200 5.97 -21.17 -17.58
C ASN A 200 7.34 -21.87 -17.52
N PRO A 201 7.40 -23.16 -17.14
CA PRO A 201 8.66 -23.91 -17.06
C PRO A 201 9.41 -24.04 -18.39
N SER A 202 8.77 -23.73 -19.53
CA SER A 202 9.41 -23.78 -20.85
C SER A 202 10.26 -22.54 -21.15
N LEU A 203 10.14 -21.48 -20.37
CA LEU A 203 10.91 -20.25 -20.58
C LEU A 203 12.36 -20.41 -20.06
N PRO A 204 13.38 -19.92 -20.79
CA PRO A 204 14.75 -19.94 -20.31
C PRO A 204 14.91 -19.21 -18.97
N GLY A 205 15.64 -19.81 -18.03
CA GLY A 205 15.87 -19.23 -16.71
C GLY A 205 14.69 -19.33 -15.73
N PHE A 206 13.59 -19.99 -16.11
CA PHE A 206 12.48 -20.29 -15.21
C PHE A 206 12.66 -21.66 -14.53
N PRO A 207 12.11 -21.85 -13.31
CA PRO A 207 12.21 -23.13 -12.62
C PRO A 207 11.47 -24.23 -13.39
N SER A 208 12.07 -25.43 -13.44
CA SER A 208 11.44 -26.59 -14.06
C SER A 208 10.24 -27.08 -13.24
N ALA A 209 9.38 -27.89 -13.85
CA ALA A 209 8.25 -28.52 -13.17
C ALA A 209 8.70 -29.33 -11.95
N GLU A 210 9.82 -30.06 -12.05
CA GLU A 210 10.37 -30.82 -10.92
C GLU A 210 10.81 -29.89 -9.78
N LYS A 211 11.41 -28.74 -10.10
CA LYS A 211 11.84 -27.76 -9.09
C LYS A 211 10.63 -27.14 -8.37
N LEU A 212 9.58 -26.79 -9.11
CA LEU A 212 8.35 -26.23 -8.56
C LEU A 212 7.66 -27.23 -7.61
N ALA A 213 7.57 -28.49 -8.01
CA ALA A 213 6.98 -29.56 -7.18
C ALA A 213 7.78 -29.83 -5.90
N VAL A 214 9.08 -29.54 -5.88
CA VAL A 214 9.94 -29.67 -4.69
C VAL A 214 9.82 -28.46 -3.77
N TRP A 215 9.78 -27.24 -4.31
CA TRP A 215 9.71 -26.00 -3.53
C TRP A 215 8.43 -25.89 -2.72
N TYR A 216 7.31 -26.31 -3.28
CA TYR A 216 6.03 -26.36 -2.58
C TYR A 216 5.42 -27.74 -2.77
N PRO A 217 5.73 -28.69 -1.87
CA PRO A 217 5.20 -30.03 -1.97
C PRO A 217 3.68 -30.00 -1.90
N ASP A 218 3.08 -30.99 -2.53
CA ASP A 218 1.63 -31.12 -2.52
C ASP A 218 1.09 -31.15 -1.09
N CYS A 219 0.03 -30.39 -0.85
CA CYS A 219 -0.66 -30.33 0.43
C CYS A 219 -2.17 -30.40 0.21
N ASP A 220 -2.87 -30.92 1.21
CA ASP A 220 -4.33 -30.91 1.23
C ASP A 220 -4.81 -29.47 1.40
N LEU A 221 -5.53 -28.94 0.41
CA LEU A 221 -6.04 -27.56 0.41
C LEU A 221 -6.97 -27.29 1.60
N SER A 222 -7.58 -28.32 2.20
CA SER A 222 -8.36 -28.16 3.43
C SER A 222 -7.51 -27.84 4.67
N VAL A 223 -6.19 -28.00 4.60
CA VAL A 223 -5.24 -27.59 5.64
C VAL A 223 -5.02 -26.08 5.54
N LYS A 224 -5.24 -25.39 6.66
CA LYS A 224 -4.98 -23.95 6.78
C LYS A 224 -3.54 -23.65 6.33
N HIS A 225 -3.36 -22.65 5.47
CA HIS A 225 -2.07 -22.24 4.87
C HIS A 225 -1.46 -23.24 3.86
N CYS A 226 -2.26 -24.11 3.23
CA CYS A 226 -1.74 -24.93 2.13
C CYS A 226 -1.41 -24.05 0.90
N LYS A 227 -0.12 -23.74 0.75
CA LYS A 227 0.46 -23.03 -0.40
C LYS A 227 1.16 -24.04 -1.29
N ARG A 228 0.63 -24.29 -2.50
CA ARG A 228 1.26 -25.16 -3.50
C ARG A 228 1.24 -24.57 -4.90
N PHE A 229 2.13 -25.06 -5.75
CA PHE A 229 2.04 -24.82 -7.18
C PHE A 229 1.09 -25.84 -7.82
N ASN A 230 0.18 -25.36 -8.66
CA ASN A 230 -0.82 -26.14 -9.35
C ASN A 230 -0.46 -26.17 -10.85
N GLU A 231 -0.24 -27.36 -11.39
CA GLU A 231 -0.04 -27.55 -12.83
C GLU A 231 -1.38 -27.38 -13.57
N VAL A 232 -1.36 -26.61 -14.66
CA VAL A 232 -2.48 -26.51 -15.58
C VAL A 232 -2.35 -27.59 -16.66
N THR A 233 -3.31 -28.50 -16.72
CA THR A 233 -3.23 -29.70 -17.57
C THR A 233 -3.96 -29.57 -18.91
N GLU A 234 -4.80 -28.55 -19.07
CA GLU A 234 -5.61 -28.30 -20.26
C GLU A 234 -5.79 -26.80 -20.56
N GLY A 235 -6.33 -26.47 -21.75
CA GLY A 235 -6.60 -25.10 -22.15
C GLY A 235 -5.37 -24.28 -22.57
N GLU A 236 -5.54 -22.96 -22.58
CA GLU A 236 -4.56 -21.97 -23.07
C GLU A 236 -3.23 -22.03 -22.31
N PHE A 237 -3.27 -22.27 -20.99
CA PHE A 237 -2.10 -22.30 -20.13
C PHE A 237 -1.57 -23.71 -19.86
N LYS A 238 -1.92 -24.70 -20.70
CA LYS A 238 -1.44 -26.07 -20.51
C LYS A 238 0.09 -26.13 -20.37
N GLY A 239 0.55 -26.78 -19.30
CA GLY A 239 1.97 -26.90 -18.92
C GLY A 239 2.52 -25.75 -18.08
N TRP A 240 1.73 -24.71 -17.84
CA TRP A 240 2.06 -23.65 -16.89
C TRP A 240 1.67 -24.04 -15.48
N TRP A 241 2.23 -23.35 -14.50
CA TRP A 241 1.99 -23.56 -13.08
C TRP A 241 1.59 -22.25 -12.43
N PHE A 242 0.67 -22.30 -11.47
CA PHE A 242 0.32 -21.14 -10.66
C PHE A 242 0.28 -21.47 -9.17
N LYS A 243 0.63 -20.48 -8.33
CA LYS A 243 0.58 -20.61 -6.88
C LYS A 243 -0.76 -20.09 -6.33
N ASN A 244 -1.42 -20.91 -5.50
CA ASN A 244 -2.69 -20.58 -4.84
C ASN A 244 -2.48 -19.79 -3.53
N ASP A 245 -3.55 -19.61 -2.74
CA ASP A 245 -3.57 -18.90 -1.46
C ASP A 245 -3.07 -17.45 -1.59
N VAL A 246 -3.66 -16.75 -2.55
CA VAL A 246 -3.37 -15.34 -2.83
C VAL A 246 -3.77 -14.46 -1.64
N SER A 247 -2.93 -13.48 -1.35
CA SER A 247 -3.10 -12.57 -0.22
C SER A 247 -3.59 -11.19 -0.69
N LYS A 248 -4.21 -10.44 0.22
CA LYS A 248 -4.87 -9.16 -0.07
C LYS A 248 -3.93 -8.05 -0.54
N ASP A 249 -2.65 -8.15 -0.23
CA ASP A 249 -1.59 -7.26 -0.72
C ASP A 249 -1.44 -7.30 -2.25
N GLU A 250 -1.64 -8.46 -2.88
CA GLU A 250 -1.70 -8.55 -4.34
C GLU A 250 -2.85 -7.71 -4.90
N TYR A 251 -4.02 -7.79 -4.28
CA TYR A 251 -5.20 -7.06 -4.74
C TYR A 251 -5.01 -5.56 -4.54
N ALA A 252 -4.36 -5.13 -3.45
CA ALA A 252 -4.06 -3.71 -3.26
C ALA A 252 -3.19 -3.16 -4.41
N ALA A 253 -2.19 -3.92 -4.83
CA ALA A 253 -1.33 -3.56 -5.95
C ALA A 253 -2.05 -3.58 -7.30
N HIS A 254 -2.72 -4.69 -7.63
CA HIS A 254 -3.48 -4.84 -8.89
C HIS A 254 -4.57 -3.78 -9.02
N MET A 255 -5.39 -3.57 -7.98
CA MET A 255 -6.48 -2.61 -8.03
C MET A 255 -5.99 -1.16 -8.11
N PHE A 256 -4.86 -0.83 -7.47
CA PHE A 256 -4.20 0.46 -7.67
C PHE A 256 -3.75 0.64 -9.12
N ALA A 257 -3.06 -0.35 -9.70
CA ALA A 257 -2.59 -0.28 -11.08
C ALA A 257 -3.75 -0.12 -12.08
N MET A 258 -4.83 -0.87 -11.87
CA MET A 258 -6.05 -0.74 -12.67
C MET A 258 -6.68 0.64 -12.54
N ALA A 259 -6.73 1.22 -11.33
CA ALA A 259 -7.25 2.57 -11.12
C ALA A 259 -6.41 3.63 -11.85
N VAL A 260 -5.07 3.55 -11.74
CA VAL A 260 -4.17 4.44 -12.48
C VAL A 260 -4.39 4.31 -13.97
N ALA A 261 -4.36 3.08 -14.51
CA ALA A 261 -4.54 2.84 -15.94
C ALA A 261 -5.91 3.34 -16.45
N TRP A 262 -6.98 3.12 -15.68
CA TRP A 262 -8.32 3.62 -16.00
C TRP A 262 -8.40 5.14 -16.03
N GLU A 263 -7.66 5.80 -15.15
CA GLU A 263 -7.68 7.24 -15.03
C GLU A 263 -6.89 7.92 -16.15
N VAL A 264 -5.69 7.42 -16.48
CA VAL A 264 -4.72 8.19 -17.29
C VAL A 264 -4.48 7.65 -18.71
N VAL A 265 -5.07 6.50 -19.06
CA VAL A 265 -4.83 5.82 -20.35
C VAL A 265 -6.14 5.55 -21.11
N ASP A 266 -6.27 6.12 -22.31
CA ASP A 266 -7.45 5.97 -23.19
C ASP A 266 -7.29 4.90 -24.28
N ASP A 267 -6.25 4.06 -24.19
CA ASP A 267 -6.04 2.97 -25.15
C ASP A 267 -7.16 1.91 -25.03
N PRO A 268 -7.87 1.56 -26.12
CA PRO A 268 -9.00 0.64 -26.05
C PRO A 268 -8.65 -0.76 -25.55
N GLU A 269 -7.45 -1.27 -25.87
CA GLU A 269 -7.02 -2.60 -25.43
C GLU A 269 -6.77 -2.60 -23.92
N VAL A 270 -6.05 -1.59 -23.41
CA VAL A 270 -5.84 -1.39 -21.98
C VAL A 270 -7.17 -1.21 -21.26
N ARG A 271 -8.03 -0.29 -21.72
CA ARG A 271 -9.35 -0.01 -21.12
C ARG A 271 -10.22 -1.26 -21.02
N THR A 272 -10.31 -2.04 -22.09
CA THR A 272 -11.09 -3.28 -22.12
C THR A 272 -10.57 -4.28 -21.10
N ARG A 273 -9.25 -4.40 -20.96
CA ARG A 273 -8.64 -5.35 -20.03
C ARG A 273 -8.78 -4.92 -18.58
N VAL A 274 -8.58 -3.63 -18.31
CA VAL A 274 -8.79 -3.02 -16.99
C VAL A 274 -10.24 -3.22 -16.55
N GLU A 275 -11.21 -2.96 -17.44
CA GLU A 275 -12.62 -3.21 -17.16
C GLU A 275 -12.86 -4.67 -16.79
N ASP A 276 -12.38 -5.63 -17.58
CA ASP A 276 -12.61 -7.04 -17.31
C ASP A 276 -11.97 -7.51 -15.98
N ILE A 277 -10.76 -7.06 -15.67
CA ILE A 277 -10.09 -7.36 -14.39
C ILE A 277 -10.92 -6.82 -13.21
N VAL A 278 -11.23 -5.52 -13.25
CA VAL A 278 -11.88 -4.83 -12.13
C VAL A 278 -13.28 -5.37 -11.87
N LEU A 279 -14.06 -5.65 -12.92
CA LEU A 279 -15.41 -6.19 -12.76
C LEU A 279 -15.40 -7.62 -12.24
N GLN A 280 -14.46 -8.46 -12.67
CA GLN A 280 -14.33 -9.81 -12.13
C GLN A 280 -13.94 -9.80 -10.64
N VAL A 281 -13.03 -8.92 -10.23
CA VAL A 281 -12.72 -8.72 -8.79
C VAL A 281 -13.95 -8.23 -8.03
N GLY A 282 -14.68 -7.25 -8.57
CA GLY A 282 -15.92 -6.76 -7.98
C GLY A 282 -16.97 -7.85 -7.81
N ASP A 283 -17.15 -8.69 -8.82
CA ASP A 283 -18.07 -9.84 -8.77
C ASP A 283 -17.64 -10.84 -7.70
N HIS A 284 -16.36 -11.18 -7.66
CA HIS A 284 -15.81 -12.10 -6.68
C HIS A 284 -16.05 -11.61 -5.24
N LEU A 285 -15.75 -10.34 -4.94
CA LEU A 285 -15.96 -9.76 -3.62
C LEU A 285 -17.45 -9.69 -3.25
N VAL A 286 -18.34 -9.31 -4.17
CA VAL A 286 -19.78 -9.26 -3.86
C VAL A 286 -20.35 -10.67 -3.66
N ASP A 287 -20.04 -11.60 -4.55
CA ASP A 287 -20.63 -12.94 -4.56
C ASP A 287 -20.09 -13.82 -3.43
N HIS A 288 -18.86 -13.53 -2.98
CA HIS A 288 -18.22 -14.21 -1.85
C HIS A 288 -18.22 -13.39 -0.56
N LYS A 289 -19.05 -12.34 -0.47
CA LYS A 289 -19.25 -11.55 0.75
C LYS A 289 -17.94 -11.05 1.36
N LEU A 290 -17.12 -10.41 0.52
CA LEU A 290 -15.81 -9.86 0.85
C LEU A 290 -14.71 -10.87 1.21
N ALA A 291 -14.93 -12.15 0.92
CA ALA A 291 -13.88 -13.17 1.01
C ALA A 291 -13.25 -13.41 -0.36
N ILE A 292 -11.91 -13.32 -0.44
CA ILE A 292 -11.15 -13.88 -1.57
C ILE A 292 -11.20 -15.40 -1.43
N THR A 293 -12.00 -16.05 -2.28
CA THR A 293 -12.25 -17.48 -2.26
C THR A 293 -11.35 -18.18 -3.27
N ASP A 294 -10.49 -19.08 -2.78
CA ASP A 294 -9.51 -19.83 -3.56
C ASP A 294 -10.18 -20.94 -4.41
N ILE A 295 -9.36 -21.63 -5.21
CA ILE A 295 -9.75 -22.72 -6.11
C ILE A 295 -10.46 -23.91 -5.43
N ASP A 296 -10.36 -24.03 -4.12
CA ASP A 296 -11.04 -25.07 -3.32
C ASP A 296 -12.41 -24.61 -2.76
N GLY A 297 -12.80 -23.37 -3.02
CA GLY A 297 -14.03 -22.77 -2.51
C GLY A 297 -13.93 -22.30 -1.05
N LYS A 298 -12.71 -22.18 -0.49
CA LYS A 298 -12.45 -21.61 0.85
C LYS A 298 -11.80 -20.26 0.73
N MET A 299 -12.01 -19.42 1.73
CA MET A 299 -11.32 -18.13 1.82
C MET A 299 -9.80 -18.38 1.92
N THR A 300 -9.01 -17.63 1.15
CA THR A 300 -7.56 -17.61 1.31
C THR A 300 -7.20 -17.13 2.71
N LEU A 301 -6.00 -17.45 3.14
CA LEU A 301 -5.56 -17.16 4.50
C LEU A 301 -5.74 -15.70 4.92
N PHE A 302 -5.28 -14.78 4.06
CA PHE A 302 -5.35 -13.33 4.25
C PHE A 302 -6.39 -12.72 3.29
N GLY A 303 -7.47 -13.46 3.05
CA GLY A 303 -8.49 -13.14 2.05
C GLY A 303 -9.71 -12.41 2.58
N GLY A 304 -9.74 -12.00 3.86
CA GLY A 304 -10.88 -11.32 4.44
C GLY A 304 -10.83 -9.81 4.21
N MET A 305 -11.80 -9.25 3.48
CA MET A 305 -11.94 -7.79 3.30
C MET A 305 -13.04 -7.19 4.19
N MET A 306 -13.47 -7.93 5.22
CA MET A 306 -14.42 -7.44 6.21
C MET A 306 -13.77 -6.39 7.11
N ALA A 307 -14.48 -5.31 7.47
CA ALA A 307 -13.94 -4.26 8.34
C ALA A 307 -13.48 -4.79 9.70
N MET A 308 -14.07 -5.88 10.20
CA MET A 308 -13.65 -6.54 11.45
C MET A 308 -12.86 -7.84 11.25
N GLY A 309 -12.24 -8.03 10.07
CA GLY A 309 -11.34 -9.15 9.78
C GLY A 309 -10.25 -9.31 10.86
N VAL A 310 -10.07 -10.53 11.36
CA VAL A 310 -9.12 -10.86 12.43
C VAL A 310 -7.78 -11.39 11.90
N ASP A 311 -7.57 -11.36 10.59
CA ASP A 311 -6.40 -11.90 9.93
C ASP A 311 -5.15 -11.02 10.04
N ASP A 312 -5.23 -9.73 10.40
CA ASP A 312 -4.03 -8.89 10.67
C ASP A 312 -4.26 -7.54 11.43
N PHE A 313 -5.34 -7.42 12.21
CA PHE A 313 -5.81 -6.22 12.96
C PHE A 313 -6.83 -5.34 12.18
N PRO A 314 -8.12 -5.34 12.60
CA PRO A 314 -9.18 -4.57 11.92
C PRO A 314 -9.13 -3.12 12.38
N PRO A 315 -9.26 -2.11 11.50
CA PRO A 315 -10.23 -2.02 10.40
C PRO A 315 -9.74 -1.46 9.05
N PHE A 316 -8.44 -1.48 8.74
CA PHE A 316 -7.96 -0.99 7.44
C PHE A 316 -8.57 -1.72 6.23
N ASP A 317 -9.03 -2.97 6.40
CA ASP A 317 -9.80 -3.73 5.39
C ASP A 317 -11.06 -2.98 4.92
N ALA A 318 -11.64 -2.10 5.76
CA ALA A 318 -12.73 -1.22 5.34
C ALA A 318 -12.30 -0.29 4.21
N VAL A 319 -11.08 0.24 4.25
CA VAL A 319 -10.50 1.08 3.19
C VAL A 319 -10.36 0.27 1.91
N LEU A 320 -9.85 -0.96 2.00
CA LEU A 320 -9.67 -1.86 0.84
C LEU A 320 -11.02 -2.17 0.17
N SER A 321 -12.00 -2.63 0.93
CA SER A 321 -13.34 -2.96 0.44
C SER A 321 -14.06 -1.78 -0.19
N LEU A 322 -14.06 -0.62 0.49
CA LEU A 322 -14.64 0.60 -0.06
C LEU A 322 -13.95 1.00 -1.37
N SER A 323 -12.62 0.94 -1.39
CA SER A 323 -11.82 1.32 -2.55
C SER A 323 -12.09 0.45 -3.78
N TRP A 324 -11.99 -0.86 -3.63
CA TRP A 324 -12.04 -1.78 -4.76
C TRP A 324 -13.45 -1.91 -5.34
N LEU A 325 -14.48 -1.90 -4.48
CA LEU A 325 -15.86 -1.89 -4.95
C LEU A 325 -16.26 -0.54 -5.55
N LYS A 326 -15.73 0.58 -5.05
CA LYS A 326 -15.96 1.90 -5.65
C LYS A 326 -15.32 1.97 -7.03
N LEU A 327 -14.10 1.45 -7.18
CA LEU A 327 -13.46 1.32 -8.47
C LEU A 327 -14.30 0.47 -9.43
N ALA A 328 -14.82 -0.68 -8.98
CA ALA A 328 -15.68 -1.53 -9.81
C ALA A 328 -17.00 -0.83 -10.22
N ALA A 329 -17.62 -0.07 -9.31
CA ALA A 329 -18.79 0.72 -9.62
C ALA A 329 -18.52 1.78 -10.70
N VAL A 330 -17.39 2.49 -10.61
CA VAL A 330 -17.00 3.54 -11.58
C VAL A 330 -16.62 2.95 -12.93
N VAL A 331 -15.76 1.93 -12.93
CA VAL A 331 -15.28 1.26 -14.16
C VAL A 331 -16.43 0.58 -14.92
N GLY A 332 -17.36 -0.05 -14.21
CA GLY A 332 -18.52 -0.69 -14.82
C GLY A 332 -19.61 0.29 -15.29
N GLY A 333 -19.49 1.57 -14.92
CA GLY A 333 -20.47 2.60 -15.26
C GLY A 333 -21.91 2.30 -14.77
N PRO A 334 -22.91 3.00 -15.32
CA PRO A 334 -24.29 2.91 -14.82
C PRO A 334 -24.96 1.54 -14.99
N GLU A 335 -24.49 0.72 -15.94
CA GLU A 335 -25.10 -0.58 -16.25
C GLU A 335 -24.39 -1.72 -15.51
N LYS A 336 -23.10 -1.97 -15.79
CA LYS A 336 -22.36 -3.08 -15.16
C LYS A 336 -21.96 -2.75 -13.73
N GLY A 337 -21.68 -1.48 -13.45
CA GLY A 337 -21.25 -1.00 -12.14
C GLY A 337 -22.36 -0.95 -11.08
N LYS A 338 -23.63 -1.01 -11.50
CA LYS A 338 -24.79 -0.91 -10.61
C LYS A 338 -24.77 -1.93 -9.48
N LYS A 339 -24.36 -3.17 -9.75
CA LYS A 339 -24.28 -4.24 -8.72
C LYS A 339 -23.36 -3.82 -7.57
N TYR A 340 -22.19 -3.25 -7.88
CA TYR A 340 -21.21 -2.85 -6.88
C TYR A 340 -21.63 -1.57 -6.16
N GLN A 341 -22.24 -0.62 -6.88
CA GLN A 341 -22.80 0.59 -6.26
C GLN A 341 -23.94 0.25 -5.28
N ASP A 342 -24.84 -0.67 -5.65
CA ASP A 342 -25.90 -1.13 -4.76
C ASP A 342 -25.33 -1.86 -3.53
N PHE A 343 -24.29 -2.69 -3.71
CA PHE A 343 -23.60 -3.33 -2.58
C PHE A 343 -22.90 -2.32 -1.67
N LEU A 344 -22.23 -1.31 -2.23
CA LEU A 344 -21.65 -0.21 -1.46
C LEU A 344 -22.71 0.52 -0.65
N ASP A 345 -23.79 0.98 -1.28
CA ASP A 345 -24.80 1.80 -0.62
C ASP A 345 -25.62 1.00 0.40
N ASP A 346 -26.02 -0.22 0.08
CA ASP A 346 -26.86 -1.04 0.96
C ASP A 346 -26.05 -1.76 2.04
N CYS A 347 -24.89 -2.31 1.70
CA CYS A 347 -24.15 -3.23 2.57
C CYS A 347 -23.00 -2.54 3.29
N LEU A 348 -22.18 -1.75 2.58
CA LEU A 348 -21.01 -1.13 3.20
C LEU A 348 -21.33 0.21 3.83
N LEU A 349 -22.22 1.01 3.26
CA LEU A 349 -22.56 2.35 3.75
C LEU A 349 -23.90 2.38 4.49
N GLN A 350 -24.72 1.33 4.37
CA GLN A 350 -26.02 1.18 5.03
C GLN A 350 -26.98 2.38 4.78
N LYS A 351 -26.87 3.02 3.61
CA LYS A 351 -27.63 4.25 3.24
C LYS A 351 -29.13 4.01 3.16
N ASN A 352 -29.54 2.80 2.78
CA ASN A 352 -30.95 2.43 2.56
C ASN A 352 -31.56 1.67 3.75
N GLY A 353 -30.98 1.82 4.94
CA GLY A 353 -31.37 1.12 6.15
C GLY A 353 -30.48 -0.07 6.48
N VAL A 354 -30.70 -0.66 7.66
CA VAL A 354 -29.85 -1.74 8.17
C VAL A 354 -30.09 -3.03 7.37
N LYS A 355 -29.05 -3.52 6.70
CA LYS A 355 -29.06 -4.74 5.89
C LYS A 355 -27.86 -5.63 6.24
N GLU A 356 -28.16 -6.85 6.66
CA GLU A 356 -27.14 -7.87 6.97
C GLU A 356 -26.69 -8.58 5.68
N CYS A 357 -25.64 -8.06 5.04
CA CYS A 357 -25.10 -8.62 3.81
C CYS A 357 -23.96 -9.63 4.03
N ILE A 358 -23.09 -9.37 5.02
CA ILE A 358 -21.81 -10.05 5.20
C ILE A 358 -21.76 -10.70 6.60
N PRO A 359 -22.54 -11.75 6.87
CA PRO A 359 -22.45 -12.45 8.16
C PRO A 359 -21.07 -13.12 8.31
N PRO A 360 -20.47 -13.14 9.53
CA PRO A 360 -21.06 -12.71 10.81
C PRO A 360 -20.81 -11.23 11.16
N GLU A 361 -20.40 -10.39 10.21
CA GLU A 361 -20.10 -8.99 10.47
C GLU A 361 -21.35 -8.20 10.86
N PRO A 362 -21.29 -7.37 11.91
CA PRO A 362 -22.41 -6.49 12.26
C PRO A 362 -22.74 -5.54 11.09
N PRO A 363 -24.03 -5.36 10.74
CA PRO A 363 -24.44 -4.47 9.66
C PRO A 363 -24.30 -3.00 10.07
N LYS A 364 -23.07 -2.48 9.99
CA LYS A 364 -22.70 -1.11 10.31
C LYS A 364 -22.03 -0.45 9.10
N PRO A 365 -22.16 0.87 8.94
CA PRO A 365 -21.40 1.59 7.93
C PRO A 365 -19.89 1.36 8.10
N TYR A 366 -19.22 0.99 7.02
CA TYR A 366 -17.77 0.83 6.96
C TYR A 366 -17.05 2.14 7.27
N THR A 367 -17.71 3.27 7.01
CA THR A 367 -17.26 4.61 7.42
C THR A 367 -17.09 4.76 8.93
N ASP A 368 -17.79 3.99 9.75
CA ASP A 368 -17.65 4.02 11.22
C ASP A 368 -16.30 3.47 11.69
N TYR A 369 -15.62 2.69 10.85
CA TYR A 369 -14.32 2.11 11.19
C TYR A 369 -13.14 2.95 10.69
N LEU A 370 -13.38 3.96 9.86
CA LEU A 370 -12.32 4.77 9.27
C LEU A 370 -11.58 5.64 10.30
N ASP A 371 -12.19 5.97 11.45
CA ASP A 371 -11.48 6.66 12.54
C ASP A 371 -10.54 5.73 13.33
N MET A 372 -10.42 4.45 12.95
CA MET A 372 -9.61 3.45 13.63
C MET A 372 -8.72 2.64 12.70
N VAL A 373 -8.35 3.10 11.48
CA VAL A 373 -7.62 2.32 10.44
C VAL A 373 -6.53 1.37 11.01
N GLY A 374 -5.82 1.78 12.06
CA GLY A 374 -5.11 0.83 12.92
C GLY A 374 -3.80 0.33 12.32
N LEU A 375 -3.14 1.21 11.56
CA LEU A 375 -1.88 0.91 10.89
C LEU A 375 -0.68 0.94 11.84
N ASP A 376 -0.76 1.77 12.88
CA ASP A 376 0.37 2.09 13.74
C ASP A 376 0.30 1.34 15.07
N LEU A 377 1.24 0.41 15.25
CA LEU A 377 1.37 -0.46 16.42
C LEU A 377 2.79 -0.36 17.01
N GLY A 378 3.40 0.82 16.90
CA GLY A 378 4.79 1.09 17.24
C GLY A 378 5.74 0.15 16.55
N CYS A 379 6.62 -0.48 17.31
CA CYS A 379 7.57 -1.45 16.77
C CYS A 379 6.91 -2.71 16.20
N LYS A 380 5.61 -2.93 16.40
CA LYS A 380 4.88 -4.06 15.83
C LYS A 380 4.01 -3.66 14.64
N THR A 381 4.19 -2.44 14.11
CA THR A 381 3.57 -1.97 12.86
C THR A 381 3.84 -2.96 11.73
N ASN A 382 2.77 -3.27 10.99
CA ASN A 382 2.86 -4.01 9.74
C ASN A 382 2.96 -2.99 8.59
N TRP A 383 4.16 -2.81 8.05
CA TRP A 383 4.45 -1.85 6.97
C TRP A 383 3.75 -2.20 5.65
N ASN A 384 3.38 -3.47 5.45
CA ASN A 384 2.56 -3.84 4.31
C ASN A 384 1.13 -3.26 4.42
N ASN A 385 0.56 -3.14 5.62
CA ASN A 385 -0.75 -2.52 5.81
C ASN A 385 -0.73 -1.02 5.47
N HIS A 386 0.38 -0.34 5.77
CA HIS A 386 0.63 1.04 5.32
C HIS A 386 0.58 1.12 3.79
N ASN A 387 1.31 0.22 3.12
CA ASN A 387 1.36 0.15 1.67
C ASN A 387 -0.02 -0.10 1.05
N MET A 388 -0.71 -1.16 1.49
CA MET A 388 -2.04 -1.51 0.98
C MET A 388 -3.04 -0.37 1.16
N SER A 389 -3.05 0.25 2.35
CA SER A 389 -3.99 1.33 2.65
C SER A 389 -3.72 2.57 1.80
N GLN A 390 -2.46 2.91 1.57
CA GLN A 390 -2.09 4.05 0.74
C GLN A 390 -2.45 3.83 -0.73
N LEU A 391 -2.19 2.63 -1.25
CA LEU A 391 -2.58 2.24 -2.61
C LEU A 391 -4.12 2.26 -2.77
N ALA A 392 -4.87 1.76 -1.78
CA ALA A 392 -6.32 1.78 -1.80
C ALA A 392 -6.90 3.21 -1.67
N MET A 393 -6.28 4.09 -0.90
CA MET A 393 -6.71 5.49 -0.77
C MET A 393 -6.58 6.27 -2.09
N TYR A 394 -5.60 5.93 -2.94
CA TYR A 394 -5.47 6.52 -4.27
C TYR A 394 -6.76 6.36 -5.07
N SER A 395 -7.24 5.13 -5.25
CA SER A 395 -8.45 4.87 -6.03
C SER A 395 -9.70 5.37 -5.31
N LEU A 396 -9.81 5.17 -3.99
CA LEU A 396 -11.00 5.52 -3.23
C LEU A 396 -11.32 7.02 -3.31
N ILE A 397 -10.33 7.89 -3.06
CA ILE A 397 -10.55 9.35 -3.06
C ILE A 397 -10.81 9.87 -4.48
N ARG A 398 -10.12 9.32 -5.48
CA ARG A 398 -10.18 9.81 -6.87
C ARG A 398 -11.45 9.36 -7.58
N THR A 399 -12.00 8.21 -7.23
CA THR A 399 -13.26 7.68 -7.78
C THR A 399 -14.50 8.15 -6.99
N GLU A 400 -14.35 8.78 -5.82
CA GLU A 400 -15.49 9.26 -5.04
C GLU A 400 -16.04 10.60 -5.52
N ASP A 401 -17.35 10.61 -5.79
CA ASP A 401 -18.13 11.75 -6.27
C ASP A 401 -19.01 12.35 -5.17
N ASP A 402 -19.37 11.57 -4.14
CA ASP A 402 -20.11 12.10 -3.00
C ASP A 402 -19.20 13.02 -2.17
N PRO A 403 -19.48 14.34 -2.10
CA PRO A 403 -18.60 15.29 -1.43
C PRO A 403 -18.48 15.04 0.08
N VAL A 404 -19.49 14.42 0.70
CA VAL A 404 -19.46 14.08 2.14
C VAL A 404 -18.52 12.91 2.37
N LEU A 405 -18.62 11.85 1.56
CA LEU A 405 -17.73 10.69 1.65
C LEU A 405 -16.30 11.05 1.27
N LYS A 406 -16.11 11.83 0.19
CA LYS A 406 -14.78 12.30 -0.23
C LYS A 406 -14.09 13.11 0.86
N ALA A 407 -14.83 14.01 1.54
CA ALA A 407 -14.30 14.76 2.68
C ALA A 407 -13.94 13.84 3.86
N LEU A 408 -14.74 12.80 4.12
CA LEU A 408 -14.44 11.81 5.15
C LEU A 408 -13.18 10.99 4.83
N TYR A 409 -13.02 10.54 3.58
CA TYR A 409 -11.84 9.79 3.15
C TYR A 409 -10.58 10.65 3.21
N ARG A 410 -10.65 11.92 2.80
CA ARG A 410 -9.55 12.89 2.96
C ARG A 410 -9.19 13.14 4.42
N LYS A 411 -10.19 13.30 5.30
CA LYS A 411 -9.98 13.38 6.76
C LYS A 411 -9.28 12.13 7.28
N THR A 412 -9.67 10.95 6.78
CA THR A 412 -9.07 9.66 7.17
C THR A 412 -7.61 9.57 6.73
N LEU A 413 -7.34 9.82 5.44
CA LEU A 413 -5.98 9.90 4.90
C LEU A 413 -5.10 10.84 5.72
N ARG A 414 -5.61 12.04 6.04
CA ARG A 414 -4.87 13.01 6.84
C ARG A 414 -4.62 12.52 8.27
N LYS A 415 -5.67 12.17 9.01
CA LYS A 415 -5.57 11.97 10.47
C LYS A 415 -5.10 10.58 10.88
N GLN A 416 -5.40 9.57 10.09
CA GLN A 416 -5.21 8.16 10.47
C GLN A 416 -4.03 7.51 9.74
N MET A 417 -3.39 8.25 8.83
CA MET A 417 -2.27 7.75 8.02
C MET A 417 -1.15 8.78 7.91
N TRP A 418 -1.47 9.99 7.43
CA TRP A 418 -0.46 11.02 7.18
C TRP A 418 0.07 11.69 8.45
N GLU A 419 -0.82 12.13 9.35
CA GLU A 419 -0.53 12.79 10.63
C GLU A 419 -0.84 11.87 11.82
N ALA A 420 -0.76 10.55 11.64
CA ALA A 420 -1.00 9.59 12.70
C ALA A 420 -0.01 9.74 13.88
N ASP A 421 -0.38 9.23 15.05
CA ASP A 421 0.35 9.49 16.30
C ASP A 421 1.71 8.75 16.39
N ASP A 422 1.89 7.66 15.66
CA ASP A 422 3.01 6.73 15.84
C ASP A 422 3.55 6.28 14.48
N HIS A 423 4.77 6.70 14.12
CA HIS A 423 5.38 6.49 12.79
C HIS A 423 4.50 6.95 11.59
N PRO A 424 3.94 8.18 11.62
CA PRO A 424 3.09 8.70 10.55
C PRO A 424 3.75 8.65 9.18
N MET A 425 2.95 8.45 8.13
CA MET A 425 3.46 8.42 6.74
C MET A 425 4.18 9.72 6.34
N ALA A 426 3.83 10.86 6.95
CA ALA A 426 4.52 12.13 6.73
C ALA A 426 6.01 12.11 7.10
N GLU A 427 6.42 11.23 8.02
CA GLU A 427 7.78 11.16 8.56
C GLU A 427 8.61 10.02 7.94
N GLN A 428 7.97 9.07 7.25
CA GLN A 428 8.60 7.87 6.70
C GLN A 428 9.56 8.12 5.51
N GLN A 429 9.63 9.36 5.00
CA GLN A 429 10.46 9.79 3.85
C GLN A 429 10.27 8.96 2.56
N LYS A 430 9.12 8.29 2.43
CA LYS A 430 8.73 7.54 1.22
C LYS A 430 8.20 8.49 0.16
N THR A 431 8.96 8.68 -0.92
CA THR A 431 8.62 9.60 -2.02
C THR A 431 7.21 9.38 -2.54
N LEU A 432 6.86 8.13 -2.82
CA LEU A 432 5.58 7.79 -3.41
C LEU A 432 4.41 8.13 -2.46
N TYR A 433 4.57 7.91 -1.15
CA TYR A 433 3.54 8.23 -0.17
C TYR A 433 3.32 9.73 -0.05
N ALA A 434 4.41 10.52 -0.05
CA ALA A 434 4.32 11.96 -0.07
C ALA A 434 3.58 12.48 -1.32
N MET A 435 3.91 11.95 -2.49
CA MET A 435 3.20 12.30 -3.73
C MET A 435 1.73 11.92 -3.68
N PHE A 436 1.40 10.71 -3.22
CA PHE A 436 0.01 10.28 -3.04
C PHE A 436 -0.78 11.16 -2.07
N TYR A 437 -0.17 11.62 -0.97
CA TYR A 437 -0.82 12.56 -0.07
C TYR A 437 -1.04 13.91 -0.75
N MET A 438 -0.02 14.48 -1.41
CA MET A 438 -0.12 15.79 -2.06
C MET A 438 -1.23 15.85 -3.12
N ILE A 439 -1.44 14.79 -3.90
CA ILE A 439 -2.50 14.76 -4.92
C ILE A 439 -3.91 14.48 -4.37
N ASN A 440 -4.02 13.95 -3.14
CA ASN A 440 -5.29 13.49 -2.57
C ASN A 440 -5.76 14.27 -1.35
N LYS A 441 -4.88 15.05 -0.68
CA LYS A 441 -5.23 15.89 0.48
C LYS A 441 -6.42 16.80 0.19
N ASP A 442 -7.06 17.34 1.24
CA ASP A 442 -7.99 18.44 1.02
C ASP A 442 -7.19 19.64 0.46
N PRO A 443 -7.65 20.32 -0.61
CA PRO A 443 -6.99 21.52 -1.10
C PRO A 443 -6.78 22.58 0.00
N LYS A 444 -7.65 22.60 1.02
CA LYS A 444 -7.54 23.50 2.19
C LYS A 444 -6.49 23.06 3.21
N ASP A 445 -6.05 21.81 3.18
CA ASP A 445 -4.99 21.34 4.06
C ASP A 445 -3.67 22.01 3.67
N PRO A 446 -2.81 22.37 4.65
CA PRO A 446 -1.50 22.95 4.38
C PRO A 446 -0.66 22.08 3.44
N TRP A 447 0.14 22.74 2.60
CA TRP A 447 1.14 22.04 1.80
C TRP A 447 2.20 21.39 2.70
N PRO A 448 2.53 20.10 2.51
CA PRO A 448 3.50 19.40 3.37
C PRO A 448 4.94 19.70 2.95
N GLU A 449 5.40 20.94 3.14
CA GLU A 449 6.70 21.45 2.64
C GLU A 449 7.89 20.52 2.91
N GLN A 450 7.99 20.01 4.14
CA GLN A 450 9.12 19.15 4.51
C GLN A 450 9.06 17.80 3.79
N ALA A 451 7.92 17.12 3.79
CA ALA A 451 7.78 15.84 3.12
C ALA A 451 7.91 15.98 1.58
N ALA A 452 7.43 17.09 1.01
CA ALA A 452 7.58 17.41 -0.40
C ALA A 452 9.07 17.57 -0.79
N ARG A 453 9.85 18.30 0.02
CA ARG A 453 11.31 18.41 -0.16
C ARG A 453 12.00 17.06 -0.02
N GLU A 454 11.71 16.31 1.06
CA GLU A 454 12.33 15.01 1.30
C GLU A 454 12.01 14.00 0.21
N ALA A 455 10.80 14.01 -0.36
CA ALA A 455 10.43 13.14 -1.48
C ALA A 455 11.40 13.27 -2.66
N LEU A 456 11.73 14.51 -3.06
CA LEU A 456 12.71 14.71 -4.13
C LEU A 456 14.14 14.37 -3.68
N CYS A 457 14.51 14.71 -2.45
CA CYS A 457 15.84 14.38 -1.92
C CYS A 457 16.08 12.86 -1.80
N THR A 458 15.06 12.09 -1.44
CA THR A 458 15.10 10.62 -1.41
C THR A 458 15.31 10.08 -2.82
N MET A 459 14.63 10.59 -3.84
CA MET A 459 14.88 10.20 -5.24
C MET A 459 16.31 10.51 -5.72
N LYS A 460 16.86 11.67 -5.32
CA LYS A 460 18.26 12.02 -5.63
C LYS A 460 19.28 11.07 -4.98
N ARG A 461 18.99 10.59 -3.77
CA ARG A 461 19.80 9.62 -3.01
C ARG A 461 19.58 8.15 -3.42
N PHE A 462 18.44 7.85 -4.03
CA PHE A 462 18.11 6.52 -4.53
C PHE A 462 19.25 5.97 -5.41
N ARG A 463 19.67 4.73 -5.18
CA ARG A 463 20.82 4.14 -5.86
C ARG A 463 20.62 4.02 -7.37
N GLU A 464 21.71 4.00 -8.12
CA GLU A 464 21.68 3.95 -9.59
C GLU A 464 21.48 2.55 -10.17
N HIS A 465 21.45 1.54 -9.31
CA HIS A 465 21.27 0.14 -9.67
C HIS A 465 20.42 -0.55 -8.60
N LYS A 466 19.83 -1.68 -8.99
CA LYS A 466 19.05 -2.56 -8.11
C LYS A 466 19.79 -3.86 -7.75
N ALA A 467 21.08 -3.95 -8.06
CA ALA A 467 21.93 -5.05 -7.58
C ALA A 467 22.12 -4.94 -6.06
N HIS A 468 22.04 -6.07 -5.36
CA HIS A 468 22.30 -6.14 -3.91
C HIS A 468 23.75 -5.77 -3.61
N PHE A 469 23.96 -5.18 -2.44
CA PHE A 469 25.25 -4.67 -2.00
C PHE A 469 25.38 -4.83 -0.49
N ALA A 470 26.61 -4.85 0.01
CA ALA A 470 26.84 -5.03 1.43
C ALA A 470 26.27 -3.86 2.25
N VAL A 471 25.44 -4.18 3.24
CA VAL A 471 24.88 -3.27 4.24
C VAL A 471 25.29 -3.71 5.63
N ASP A 472 25.72 -2.76 6.44
CA ASP A 472 25.91 -2.92 7.88
C ASP A 472 25.47 -1.62 8.54
N ASN A 473 24.16 -1.51 8.75
CA ASN A 473 23.56 -0.36 9.44
C ASN A 473 23.37 -0.67 10.93
N ILE A 474 23.30 -1.95 11.32
CA ILE A 474 23.19 -2.36 12.73
C ILE A 474 24.44 -2.00 13.55
N SER A 475 25.64 -2.00 12.93
CA SER A 475 26.87 -1.59 13.63
C SER A 475 27.00 -0.06 13.74
N LYS A 476 26.23 0.70 12.94
CA LYS A 476 26.26 2.17 12.91
C LYS A 476 25.22 2.78 13.84
N TYR A 477 24.05 2.16 13.94
CA TYR A 477 22.88 2.75 14.58
C TYR A 477 22.40 1.92 15.76
N LYS A 478 21.72 2.59 16.69
CA LYS A 478 21.22 1.94 17.89
C LYS A 478 19.88 1.26 17.61
N THR A 479 19.78 0.00 17.99
CA THR A 479 18.50 -0.70 18.10
C THR A 479 17.68 -0.12 19.27
N VAL A 480 16.48 0.35 18.99
CA VAL A 480 15.54 0.90 19.97
C VAL A 480 14.45 -0.11 20.34
N CYS A 481 14.08 -1.00 19.41
CA CYS A 481 13.11 -2.07 19.62
C CYS A 481 13.18 -3.13 18.49
N THR A 482 12.23 -4.07 18.45
CA THR A 482 12.14 -5.09 17.40
C THR A 482 10.80 -5.07 16.67
N ALA A 483 10.89 -5.22 15.35
CA ALA A 483 9.81 -5.33 14.38
C ALA A 483 8.87 -6.50 14.70
N ARG A 484 7.76 -6.60 13.98
CA ARG A 484 6.83 -7.74 14.08
C ARG A 484 7.52 -9.09 13.81
N ASP A 485 8.45 -9.10 12.87
CA ASP A 485 9.21 -10.29 12.45
C ASP A 485 10.55 -10.44 13.22
N ASP A 486 10.65 -9.74 14.37
CA ASP A 486 11.77 -9.71 15.31
C ASP A 486 13.05 -9.03 14.82
N ASP A 487 13.02 -8.39 13.65
CA ASP A 487 14.13 -7.58 13.13
C ASP A 487 14.39 -6.34 14.00
N PRO A 488 15.67 -5.97 14.24
CA PRO A 488 15.98 -4.81 15.05
C PRO A 488 15.60 -3.52 14.31
N MET A 489 15.08 -2.52 15.04
CA MET A 489 14.70 -1.23 14.47
C MET A 489 15.40 -0.08 15.17
N THR A 490 15.59 1.03 14.45
CA THR A 490 16.02 2.32 15.00
C THR A 490 14.84 3.29 15.15
N ASP A 491 15.05 4.47 15.75
CA ASP A 491 13.99 5.48 16.01
C ASP A 491 13.93 6.61 14.98
N PHE A 492 14.67 6.48 13.88
CA PHE A 492 14.68 7.43 12.78
C PHE A 492 14.68 6.70 11.43
N VAL A 493 14.17 7.36 10.39
CA VAL A 493 14.18 6.79 9.04
C VAL A 493 15.62 6.70 8.52
N LEU A 494 16.04 5.48 8.17
CA LEU A 494 17.34 5.28 7.53
C LEU A 494 17.37 5.98 6.17
N PRO A 495 18.48 6.69 5.84
CA PRO A 495 18.71 7.16 4.48
C PRO A 495 18.56 6.00 3.49
N ILE A 496 17.85 6.23 2.38
CA ILE A 496 17.52 5.17 1.41
C ILE A 496 18.78 4.50 0.83
N GLU A 497 19.89 5.21 0.75
CA GLU A 497 21.18 4.70 0.31
C GLU A 497 21.86 3.75 1.32
N GLU A 498 21.38 3.69 2.56
CA GLU A 498 21.87 2.82 3.65
C GLU A 498 20.94 1.65 3.99
N GLN A 499 19.76 1.58 3.37
CA GLN A 499 18.83 0.44 3.49
C GLN A 499 19.32 -0.71 2.59
N ALA A 500 19.05 -1.97 2.95
CA ALA A 500 19.31 -3.08 2.02
C ALA A 500 18.42 -2.98 0.78
N MET A 501 18.86 -3.68 -0.27
CA MET A 501 18.14 -3.68 -1.53
C MET A 501 16.93 -4.59 -1.42
N ASP A 502 15.78 -4.08 -1.87
CA ASP A 502 14.52 -4.81 -2.00
C ASP A 502 13.91 -4.49 -3.38
N ASN A 503 13.04 -5.37 -3.87
CA ASN A 503 12.12 -5.10 -4.98
C ASN A 503 11.45 -3.72 -4.82
N TYR A 504 10.82 -3.48 -3.67
CA TYR A 504 9.92 -2.34 -3.48
C TYR A 504 10.15 -1.58 -2.17
N LEU A 505 11.10 -0.64 -2.22
CA LEU A 505 11.53 0.13 -1.04
C LEU A 505 10.44 1.01 -0.42
N TRP A 506 9.37 1.33 -1.17
CA TRP A 506 8.24 2.10 -0.63
C TRP A 506 7.33 1.26 0.28
N GLY A 507 7.34 -0.07 0.15
CA GLY A 507 6.55 -0.96 1.00
C GLY A 507 7.25 -1.37 2.29
N GLY A 508 8.59 -1.34 2.29
CA GLY A 508 9.41 -1.82 3.40
C GLY A 508 9.36 -0.98 4.67
N ASN A 509 10.02 -1.50 5.71
CA ASN A 509 10.23 -0.85 6.99
C ASN A 509 11.41 0.15 6.91
N PRO A 510 11.18 1.47 6.92
CA PRO A 510 12.26 2.43 6.77
C PRO A 510 13.16 2.58 8.01
N TYR A 511 12.86 1.84 9.09
CA TYR A 511 13.58 1.86 10.37
C TYR A 511 14.38 0.58 10.62
N GLU A 512 14.33 -0.39 9.72
CA GLU A 512 14.92 -1.72 9.89
C GLU A 512 16.45 -1.68 9.90
N LEU A 513 17.03 -2.32 10.90
CA LEU A 513 18.47 -2.51 11.02
C LEU A 513 18.83 -3.94 10.65
N GLU A 514 19.87 -4.10 9.86
CA GLU A 514 20.31 -5.38 9.33
C GLU A 514 21.80 -5.38 8.99
N VAL A 515 22.29 -6.60 8.74
CA VAL A 515 23.57 -6.86 8.07
C VAL A 515 23.28 -7.75 6.88
N ASP A 516 23.43 -7.19 5.70
CA ASP A 516 23.36 -7.92 4.44
C ASP A 516 24.78 -7.99 3.85
N PRO A 517 25.35 -9.19 3.61
CA PRO A 517 26.62 -9.30 2.89
C PRO A 517 26.56 -8.77 1.44
N GLY A 518 25.35 -8.66 0.87
CA GLY A 518 25.09 -8.31 -0.52
C GLY A 518 25.42 -9.45 -1.50
N ASP A 519 24.64 -9.54 -2.56
CA ASP A 519 24.92 -10.42 -3.69
C ASP A 519 24.78 -9.66 -5.03
N PRO A 520 25.88 -9.22 -5.66
CA PRO A 520 25.79 -8.41 -6.88
C PRO A 520 25.18 -9.17 -8.07
N GLN A 521 25.04 -10.51 -7.99
CA GLN A 521 24.31 -11.27 -9.01
C GLN A 521 22.80 -11.17 -8.85
N LEU A 522 22.29 -10.89 -7.64
CA LEU A 522 20.87 -10.66 -7.40
C LEU A 522 20.53 -9.21 -7.73
N VAL A 523 19.66 -9.02 -8.72
CA VAL A 523 19.21 -7.71 -9.17
C VAL A 523 17.71 -7.63 -9.01
N GLU A 524 17.31 -6.70 -8.14
CA GLU A 524 15.91 -6.40 -7.90
C GLU A 524 15.29 -5.64 -9.06
N SER A 525 13.99 -5.77 -9.20
CA SER A 525 13.26 -5.06 -10.24
C SER A 525 13.05 -3.58 -9.86
N PRO A 526 13.06 -2.61 -10.83
CA PRO A 526 13.13 -1.17 -10.52
C PRO A 526 11.78 -0.42 -10.49
N GLU A 527 10.66 -1.12 -10.29
CA GLU A 527 9.31 -0.56 -10.34
C GLU A 527 9.04 0.51 -9.28
N ASP A 528 9.70 0.44 -8.12
CA ASP A 528 9.59 1.46 -7.07
C ASP A 528 10.06 2.83 -7.58
N TYR A 529 11.28 2.90 -8.12
CA TYR A 529 11.81 4.12 -8.69
C TYR A 529 11.01 4.59 -9.90
N LEU A 530 10.71 3.68 -10.84
CA LEU A 530 10.00 4.03 -12.07
C LEU A 530 8.60 4.59 -11.78
N LEU A 531 7.85 3.98 -10.85
CA LEU A 531 6.53 4.46 -10.46
C LEU A 531 6.60 5.87 -9.86
N ALA A 532 7.49 6.08 -8.89
CA ALA A 532 7.64 7.40 -8.25
C ALA A 532 8.11 8.47 -9.25
N TYR A 533 9.05 8.13 -10.14
CA TYR A 533 9.54 9.05 -11.17
C TYR A 533 8.44 9.44 -12.15
N TRP A 534 7.78 8.47 -12.77
CA TRP A 534 6.78 8.73 -13.81
C TRP A 534 5.51 9.37 -13.26
N MET A 535 5.08 9.01 -12.04
CA MET A 535 4.02 9.71 -11.33
C MET A 535 4.42 11.17 -11.05
N GLY A 536 5.63 11.38 -10.54
CA GLY A 536 6.16 12.73 -10.27
C GLY A 536 6.21 13.59 -11.53
N ARG A 537 6.59 13.02 -12.67
CA ARG A 537 6.57 13.68 -13.98
C ARG A 537 5.16 14.00 -14.46
N TYR A 538 4.20 13.09 -14.28
CA TYR A 538 2.82 13.25 -14.72
C TYR A 538 2.08 14.38 -13.98
N PHE A 539 2.26 14.46 -12.66
CA PHE A 539 1.65 15.50 -11.82
C PHE A 539 2.48 16.80 -11.74
N GLY A 540 3.67 16.86 -12.36
CA GLY A 540 4.52 18.05 -12.41
C GLY A 540 5.49 18.22 -11.22
N PHE A 541 5.50 17.29 -10.25
CA PHE A 541 6.46 17.29 -9.14
C PHE A 541 7.91 17.13 -9.58
N ILE A 542 8.15 16.46 -10.71
CA ILE A 542 9.48 16.30 -11.31
C ILE A 542 9.44 16.97 -12.68
N ALA A 543 10.36 17.89 -12.93
CA ALA A 543 10.51 18.56 -14.22
C ALA A 543 11.12 17.64 -15.28
N ALA A 544 10.97 18.01 -16.56
CA ALA A 544 11.38 17.13 -17.66
C ALA A 544 12.90 16.94 -17.78
N GLU A 545 13.64 17.93 -17.33
CA GLU A 545 15.10 18.00 -17.28
C GLU A 545 15.71 17.34 -16.03
N MET A 546 14.88 16.90 -15.08
CA MET A 546 15.33 16.28 -13.83
C MET A 546 15.44 14.77 -13.91
#